data_AF-A0A968YJA5-F1
#
_entry.id   AF-A0A968YJA5-F1
#
_cell.length_a   1.000
_cell.length_b   1.000
_cell.length_c   1.000
_cell.angle_alpha   90.00
_cell.angle_beta   90.00
_cell.angle_gamma   90.00
#
_symmetry.space_group_name_H-M   'P 1'
#
loop_
_entity.id
_entity.type
_entity.pdbx_description
1 polymer ?
#
loop_
_entity_poly.entity_id
_entity_poly.type
_entity_poly.pdbx_seq_one_letter_code
_entity_poly.pdbx_strand_id
1 'polypeptide(L)' 'MYTASFLPHIFMYAASYVSSIFVPVIGWVLPIVTFAFMLQYMESDDIS' A
#
# COMPACT_ATOMS: atom_id res chain seq x y z
N MET A 1 0.64 -37.35 -9.30
CA MET A 1 -0.06 -36.51 -8.30
C MET A 1 0.83 -35.29 -8.03
N TYR A 2 0.93 -34.34 -8.98
CA TYR A 2 1.89 -33.21 -8.90
C TYR A 2 1.27 -31.85 -9.28
N THR A 3 0.00 -31.80 -9.70
CA THR A 3 -0.62 -30.57 -10.20
C THR A 3 -1.22 -29.69 -9.09
N ALA A 4 -1.55 -30.30 -7.94
CA ALA A 4 -2.24 -29.60 -6.85
C ALA A 4 -1.37 -28.53 -6.14
N SER A 5 -0.04 -28.59 -6.28
CA SER A 5 0.92 -27.66 -5.66
C SER A 5 1.38 -26.52 -6.58
N PHE A 6 0.98 -26.50 -7.85
CA PHE A 6 1.42 -25.48 -8.82
C PHE A 6 0.80 -24.11 -8.55
N LEU A 7 -0.53 -24.07 -8.35
CA LEU A 7 -1.27 -22.83 -8.11
C LEU A 7 -0.83 -22.10 -6.82
N PRO A 8 -0.67 -22.78 -5.65
CA PRO A 8 -0.14 -22.15 -4.43
C PRO A 8 1.27 -21.56 -4.60
N HIS A 9 2.12 -22.20 -5.41
CA HIS A 9 3.49 -21.75 -5.63
C HIS A 9 3.54 -20.42 -6.39
N ILE A 10 2.67 -20.25 -7.39
CA ILE A 10 2.55 -18.99 -8.14
C ILE A 10 2.05 -17.87 -7.22
N PHE A 11 1.06 -18.15 -6.38
CA PHE A 11 0.54 -17.16 -5.44
C PHE A 11 1.56 -16.78 -4.36
N MET A 12 2.36 -17.73 -3.86
CA MET A 12 3.44 -17.40 -2.92
C MET A 12 4.56 -16.59 -3.58
N TYR A 13 4.92 -16.91 -4.82
CA TYR A 13 5.85 -16.08 -5.59
C TYR A 13 5.30 -14.67 -5.78
N ALA A 14 3.99 -14.56 -6.09
CA ALA A 14 3.31 -13.28 -6.18
C ALA A 14 3.31 -12.50 -4.85
N ALA A 15 3.06 -13.20 -3.74
CA ALA A 15 3.04 -12.59 -2.41
C ALA A 15 4.43 -12.10 -1.96
N SER A 16 5.52 -12.66 -2.49
CA SER A 16 6.89 -12.32 -2.07
C SER A 16 7.26 -10.85 -2.31
N TYR A 17 6.69 -10.21 -3.34
CA TYR A 17 6.91 -8.78 -3.64
C TYR A 17 5.83 -7.86 -3.07
N VAL A 18 4.78 -8.40 -2.43
CA VAL A 18 3.72 -7.56 -1.86
C VAL A 18 4.30 -6.69 -0.75
N SER A 19 5.10 -7.27 0.15
CA SER A 19 5.71 -6.52 1.26
C SER A 19 6.63 -5.39 0.76
N SER A 20 7.43 -5.64 -0.29
CA SER A 20 8.37 -4.64 -0.82
C SER A 20 7.67 -3.44 -1.47
N ILE A 21 6.39 -3.57 -1.85
CA ILE A 21 5.58 -2.47 -2.37
C ILE A 21 4.77 -1.82 -1.24
N PHE A 22 4.03 -2.62 -0.47
CA PHE A 22 3.08 -2.10 0.51
C PHE A 22 3.78 -1.48 1.73
N VAL A 23 4.93 -2.01 2.17
CA VAL A 23 5.63 -1.44 3.33
C VAL A 23 6.13 -0.03 3.04
N PRO A 24 6.82 0.25 1.90
CA PRO A 24 7.18 1.62 1.55
C PRO A 24 5.97 2.54 1.31
N VAL A 25 4.91 2.02 0.68
CA VAL A 25 3.69 2.81 0.40
C VAL A 25 3.02 3.24 1.70
N ILE A 26 2.80 2.32 2.65
CA ILE A 26 2.14 2.60 3.93
C ILE A 26 3.07 3.39 4.86
N GLY A 27 4.38 3.12 4.83
CA GLY A 27 5.35 3.77 5.72
C GLY A 27 5.74 5.19 5.30
N TRP A 28 5.63 5.52 4.01
CA TRP A 28 6.10 6.80 3.48
C TRP A 28 5.04 7.52 2.66
N VAL A 29 4.56 6.90 1.57
CA VAL A 29 3.69 7.58 0.60
C VAL A 29 2.36 7.99 1.23
N LEU A 30 1.68 7.05 1.90
CA LEU A 30 0.40 7.30 2.55
C LEU A 30 0.50 8.39 3.64
N PRO A 31 1.47 8.35 4.57
CA PRO A 31 1.66 9.40 5.56
C PRO A 31 1.93 10.76 4.93
N ILE A 32 2.80 10.83 3.92
CA ILE A 32 3.14 12.10 3.23
C ILE A 32 1.88 12.71 2.60
N VAL A 33 1.11 11.92 1.84
CA VAL A 33 -0.10 12.40 1.18
C VAL A 33 -1.17 12.79 2.20
N THR A 34 -1.39 11.95 3.22
CA THR A 34 -2.39 12.21 4.27
C THR A 34 -2.06 13.48 5.04
N PHE A 35 -0.82 13.65 5.49
CA PHE A 35 -0.42 14.84 6.23
C PHE A 35 -0.45 16.11 5.37
N ALA A 36 -0.04 16.05 4.10
CA ALA A 36 -0.15 17.19 3.20
C ALA A 36 -1.62 17.60 3.00
N PHE A 37 -2.52 16.63 2.81
CA PHE A 37 -3.95 16.90 2.67
C PHE A 37 -4.56 17.46 3.96
N MET A 38 -4.22 16.88 5.12
CA MET A 38 -4.69 17.37 6.41
C MET A 38 -4.16 18.77 6.71
N LEU A 39 -2.91 19.06 6.37
CA LEU A 39 -2.33 20.39 6.52
C LEU A 39 -3.11 21.41 5.69
N GLN A 40 -3.33 21.11 4.40
CA GLN A 40 -4.12 21.97 3.53
C GLN A 40 -5.54 22.18 4.07
N TYR A 41 -6.19 21.12 4.56
CA TYR A 41 -7.51 21.22 5.18
C TYR A 41 -7.50 22.15 6.42
N MET A 42 -6.48 22.03 7.27
CA MET A 42 -6.35 22.86 8.47
C MET A 42 -6.07 24.33 8.15
N GLU A 43 -5.32 24.60 7.08
CA GLU A 43 -4.99 25.95 6.62
C GLU A 43 -6.07 26.56 5.72
N SER A 44 -7.08 25.78 5.32
CA SER A 44 -8.19 26.28 4.53
C SER A 44 -9.11 27.10 5.44
N ASP A 45 -9.13 28.41 5.24
CA ASP A 45 -10.05 29.34 5.95
C ASP A 45 -11.51 29.18 5.52
N ASP A 46 -11.78 28.36 4.50
CA ASP A 46 -13.09 28.13 3.93
C ASP A 46 -13.48 26.65 4.09
N ILE A 47 -14.41 26.39 5.01
CA ILE A 47 -15.12 25.11 5.09
C ILE A 47 -16.49 25.34 4.46
N SER A 48 -16.61 24.91 3.20
CA SER A 48 -17.88 24.93 2.48
C SER A 48 -18.96 24.14 3.21
#